data_AF-A0A7S3DTM4-F1
#
_entry.id   AF-A0A7S3DTM4-F1
#
_cell.length_a   1.000
_cell.length_b   1.000
_cell.length_c   1.000
_cell.angle_alpha   90.00
_cell.angle_beta   90.00
_cell.angle_gamma   90.00
#
_symmetry.space_group_name_H-M   'P 1'
#
loop_
_entity.id
_entity.type
_entity.pdbx_description
1 polymer ?
#
loop_
_entity_poly.entity_id
_entity_poly.type
_entity_poly.pdbx_seq_one_letter_code
_entity_poly.pdbx_strand_id
1 'polypeptide(L)'
;LFENTHSTECRVLIAKHFGYFMAALGKEEPMPFTKWRLENTCPEPVYDHENLPEGISLKDIMNHTYQPPPHEAEYIGNPENLKILYAILTHEEAESTIRLVNALYEPGHNFVIHVDAK
;
A
#
# COMPACT_ATOMS: atom_id res chain seq x y z
N LEU A 1 -7.88 -8.25 -26.54
CA LEU A 1 -6.63 -8.32 -25.73
C LEU A 1 -5.42 -8.54 -26.62
N PHE A 2 -5.32 -9.65 -27.35
CA PHE A 2 -4.20 -9.88 -28.29
C PHE A 2 -4.19 -8.94 -29.50
N GLU A 3 -5.36 -8.60 -30.03
CA GLU A 3 -5.50 -7.74 -31.23
C GLU A 3 -5.11 -6.27 -30.98
N ASN A 4 -5.19 -5.81 -29.74
CA ASN A 4 -4.91 -4.42 -29.37
C ASN A 4 -3.46 -4.21 -28.87
N THR A 5 -2.62 -5.24 -28.93
CA THR A 5 -1.23 -5.15 -28.46
C THR A 5 -0.27 -4.86 -29.61
N HIS A 6 0.70 -3.98 -29.37
CA HIS A 6 1.64 -3.56 -30.41
C HIS A 6 2.82 -4.54 -30.58
N SER A 7 3.31 -5.17 -29.50
CA SER A 7 4.49 -6.04 -29.54
C SER A 7 4.17 -7.53 -29.43
N THR A 8 5.01 -8.35 -30.05
CA THR A 8 4.88 -9.81 -30.00
C THR A 8 5.20 -10.34 -28.60
N GLU A 9 6.16 -9.71 -27.92
CA GLU A 9 6.55 -10.03 -26.55
C GLU A 9 5.37 -9.85 -25.59
N CYS A 10 4.61 -8.77 -25.74
CA CYS A 10 3.41 -8.52 -24.93
C CYS A 10 2.33 -9.59 -25.19
N ARG A 11 2.10 -9.96 -26.46
CA ARG A 11 1.20 -11.08 -26.81
C ARG A 11 1.63 -12.37 -26.15
N VAL A 12 2.92 -12.71 -26.20
CA VAL A 12 3.46 -13.92 -25.56
C VAL A 12 3.24 -13.89 -24.05
N LEU A 13 3.45 -12.74 -23.39
CA LEU A 13 3.21 -12.59 -21.96
C LEU A 13 1.74 -12.75 -21.58
N ILE A 14 0.82 -12.18 -22.38
CA ILE A 14 -0.62 -12.34 -22.19
C ILE A 14 -1.00 -13.82 -22.32
N ALA A 15 -0.51 -14.51 -23.36
CA ALA A 15 -0.77 -15.94 -23.55
C ALA A 15 -0.23 -16.79 -22.40
N LYS A 16 0.98 -16.48 -21.90
CA LYS A 16 1.58 -17.16 -20.73
C LYS A 16 0.73 -16.98 -19.47
N HIS A 17 0.31 -15.74 -19.17
CA HIS A 17 -0.57 -15.48 -18.02
C HIS A 17 -1.91 -16.19 -18.18
N PHE A 18 -2.55 -16.09 -19.34
CA PHE A 18 -3.82 -16.74 -19.59
C PHE A 18 -3.71 -18.27 -19.45
N GLY A 19 -2.65 -18.87 -20.01
CA GLY A 19 -2.37 -20.30 -19.87
C GLY A 19 -2.16 -20.73 -18.42
N TYR A 20 -1.47 -19.92 -17.61
CA TYR A 20 -1.32 -20.17 -16.17
C TYR A 20 -2.68 -20.25 -15.46
N PHE A 21 -3.55 -19.27 -15.68
CA PHE A 21 -4.88 -19.26 -15.05
C PHE A 21 -5.77 -20.39 -15.56
N MET A 22 -5.77 -20.68 -16.86
CA MET A 22 -6.54 -21.80 -17.42
C MET A 22 -6.08 -23.15 -16.88
N ALA A 23 -4.77 -23.35 -16.73
CA ALA A 23 -4.22 -24.57 -16.15
C ALA A 23 -4.58 -24.70 -14.67
N ALA A 24 -4.50 -23.62 -13.90
CA ALA A 24 -4.88 -23.61 -12.49
C ALA A 24 -6.38 -23.89 -12.30
N LEU A 25 -7.26 -23.30 -13.14
CA LEU A 25 -8.69 -23.62 -13.15
C LEU A 25 -8.94 -25.09 -13.49
N GLY A 26 -8.30 -25.61 -14.54
CA GLY A 26 -8.49 -27.00 -14.98
C GLY A 26 -7.96 -28.04 -14.00
N LYS A 27 -7.00 -27.67 -13.13
CA LYS A 27 -6.49 -28.52 -12.05
C LYS A 27 -7.16 -28.26 -10.70
N GLU A 28 -8.10 -27.31 -10.64
CA GLU A 28 -8.69 -26.80 -9.39
C GLU A 28 -7.61 -26.36 -8.38
N GLU A 29 -6.46 -25.89 -8.88
CA GLU A 29 -5.39 -25.39 -8.04
C GLU A 29 -5.71 -23.96 -7.57
N PRO A 30 -5.56 -23.68 -6.26
CA PRO A 30 -5.77 -22.35 -5.73
C PRO A 30 -4.77 -21.36 -6.37
N MET A 31 -5.32 -20.30 -6.95
CA MET A 31 -4.56 -19.19 -7.54
C MET A 31 -3.57 -18.59 -6.53
N PRO A 32 -2.45 -18.00 -6.97
CA PRO A 32 -1.34 -17.64 -6.09
C PRO A 32 -1.74 -16.64 -4.99
N PHE A 33 -2.78 -15.84 -5.22
CA PHE A 33 -3.31 -14.88 -4.25
C PHE A 33 -4.34 -15.49 -3.28
N THR A 34 -4.95 -16.63 -3.61
CA THR A 34 -5.97 -17.27 -2.75
C THR A 34 -5.37 -17.95 -1.51
N LYS A 35 -4.09 -18.34 -1.60
CA LYS A 35 -3.32 -18.84 -0.45
C LYS A 35 -2.74 -17.72 0.41
N TRP A 36 -2.78 -16.47 -0.05
CA TRP A 36 -2.25 -15.34 0.69
C TRP A 36 -3.29 -14.89 1.71
N ARG A 37 -3.35 -15.59 2.84
CA ARG A 37 -4.03 -15.10 4.04
C ARG A 37 -2.99 -14.44 4.93
N LEU A 38 -3.11 -13.14 5.11
CA LEU A 38 -2.41 -12.44 6.18
C LEU A 38 -3.29 -12.59 7.42
N GLU A 39 -2.78 -13.31 8.42
CA GLU A 39 -3.44 -13.35 9.71
C GLU A 39 -3.43 -11.93 10.30
N ASN A 40 -4.57 -11.50 10.84
CA ASN A 40 -4.62 -10.21 11.51
C ASN A 40 -3.84 -10.33 12.82
N THR A 41 -2.63 -9.75 12.85
CA THR A 41 -1.78 -9.68 14.05
C THR A 41 -2.09 -8.46 14.91
N CYS A 42 -3.09 -7.65 14.55
CA CYS A 42 -3.48 -6.49 15.35
C CYS A 42 -4.11 -6.96 16.68
N PRO A 43 -3.61 -6.51 17.84
CA PRO A 43 -4.16 -6.89 19.14
C PRO A 43 -5.50 -6.21 19.45
N GLU A 44 -5.90 -5.20 18.66
CA GLU A 44 -7.18 -4.53 18.83
C GLU A 44 -8.36 -5.46 18.50
N PRO A 45 -9.44 -5.40 19.30
CA PRO A 45 -10.63 -6.20 19.05
C PRO A 45 -11.27 -5.81 17.72
N VAL A 46 -11.72 -6.82 16.97
CA VAL A 46 -12.55 -6.61 15.79
C VAL A 46 -13.97 -6.34 16.26
N TYR A 47 -14.45 -5.13 16.03
CA TYR A 47 -15.82 -4.75 16.34
C TYR A 47 -16.76 -5.13 15.20
N ASP A 48 -17.87 -5.80 15.55
CA ASP A 48 -18.98 -6.02 14.63
C ASP A 48 -19.88 -4.77 14.61
N HIS A 49 -19.98 -4.12 13.46
CA HIS A 49 -20.77 -2.90 13.31
C HIS A 49 -22.27 -3.12 13.58
N GLU A 50 -22.76 -4.36 13.43
CA GLU A 50 -24.16 -4.72 13.69
C GLU A 50 -24.42 -5.11 15.15
N ASN A 51 -23.36 -5.37 15.92
CA ASN A 51 -23.46 -5.83 17.31
C ASN A 51 -22.35 -5.20 18.18
N LEU A 52 -22.48 -3.89 18.39
CA LEU A 52 -21.53 -3.13 19.20
C LEU A 52 -21.71 -3.36 20.70
N PRO A 53 -20.62 -3.45 21.49
CA PRO A 53 -20.70 -3.49 22.95
C PRO A 53 -21.39 -2.26 23.54
N GLU A 54 -22.04 -2.43 24.69
CA GLU A 54 -22.70 -1.30 25.38
C GLU A 54 -21.71 -0.17 25.68
N GLY A 55 -22.10 1.06 25.34
CA GLY A 55 -21.29 2.25 25.58
C GLY A 55 -20.25 2.57 24.51
N ILE A 56 -20.08 1.73 23.48
CA ILE A 56 -19.21 2.00 22.32
C ILE A 56 -20.08 2.40 21.13
N SER A 57 -19.85 3.59 20.59
CA SER A 57 -20.50 4.02 19.35
C SER A 57 -19.63 3.77 18.13
N LEU A 58 -20.25 3.67 16.95
CA LEU A 58 -19.54 3.57 15.68
C LEU A 58 -18.56 4.74 15.47
N LYS A 59 -18.92 5.93 15.98
CA LYS A 59 -18.06 7.12 15.92
C LYS A 59 -16.78 6.94 16.72
N ASP A 60 -16.83 6.24 17.85
CA ASP A 60 -15.65 5.99 18.69
C ASP A 60 -14.68 5.05 17.97
N ILE A 61 -15.22 4.03 17.29
CA ILE A 61 -14.43 3.10 16.45
C ILE A 61 -13.78 3.82 15.28
N MET A 62 -14.53 4.67 14.56
CA MET A 62 -14.02 5.38 13.38
C MET A 62 -12.98 6.46 13.71
N ASN A 63 -13.02 7.03 14.91
CA ASN A 63 -12.06 8.05 15.35
C ASN A 63 -10.91 7.46 16.19
N HIS A 64 -10.91 6.15 16.41
CA HIS A 64 -9.83 5.47 17.12
C HIS A 64 -8.62 5.31 16.21
N THR A 65 -7.49 5.90 16.61
CA THR A 65 -6.19 5.65 15.98
C THR A 65 -5.43 4.70 16.90
N TYR A 66 -5.18 3.48 16.43
CA TYR A 66 -4.38 2.51 17.18
C TYR A 66 -3.01 3.09 17.54
N GLN A 67 -2.65 3.00 18.81
CA GLN A 67 -1.34 3.33 19.34
C GLN A 67 -0.78 2.09 20.06
N PRO A 68 0.28 1.45 19.53
CA PRO A 68 0.91 0.32 20.19
C PRO A 68 1.33 0.64 21.64
N PRO A 69 1.38 -0.33 22.56
CA PRO A 69 1.98 -0.09 23.86
C PRO A 69 3.44 0.43 23.75
N PRO A 70 3.92 1.31 24.65
CA PRO A 70 5.27 1.88 24.58
C PRO A 70 6.44 0.87 24.59
N HIS A 71 6.19 -0.37 24.98
CA HIS A 71 7.17 -1.45 25.00
C HIS A 71 7.18 -2.29 23.71
N GLU A 72 6.18 -2.11 22.83
CA GLU A 72 6.03 -2.87 21.57
C GLU A 72 6.41 -2.04 20.33
N ALA A 73 6.60 -0.72 20.48
CA ALA A 73 7.00 0.16 19.39
C ALA A 73 8.01 1.21 19.86
N GLU A 74 8.84 1.68 18.92
CA GLU A 74 9.71 2.82 19.14
C GLU A 74 8.90 4.11 18.98
N TYR A 75 8.70 4.82 20.09
CA TYR A 75 7.99 6.09 20.12
C TYR A 75 8.95 7.26 19.98
N ILE A 76 8.57 8.23 19.15
CA ILE A 76 9.29 9.49 19.03
C ILE A 76 8.88 10.38 20.21
N GLY A 77 9.72 10.41 21.24
CA GLY A 77 9.47 11.16 22.48
C GLY A 77 9.70 12.67 22.38
N ASN A 78 10.45 13.14 21.38
CA ASN A 78 10.59 14.56 21.05
C ASN A 78 10.22 14.76 19.57
N PRO A 79 9.21 15.61 19.25
CA PRO A 79 8.84 15.92 17.87
C PRO A 79 10.00 16.36 16.99
N GLU A 80 11.04 17.00 17.54
CA GLU A 80 12.24 17.42 16.80
C GLU A 80 13.05 16.24 16.24
N ASN A 81 12.87 15.03 16.77
CA ASN A 81 13.52 13.83 16.28
C ASN A 81 12.78 13.17 15.12
N LEU A 82 11.59 13.68 14.75
CA LEU A 82 10.83 13.17 13.62
C LEU A 82 11.55 13.47 12.31
N LYS A 83 11.93 12.42 11.59
CA LYS A 83 12.48 12.52 10.23
C LYS A 83 11.54 11.83 9.27
N ILE A 84 11.06 12.58 8.28
CA ILE A 84 10.13 12.09 7.27
C ILE A 84 10.91 11.67 6.03
N LEU A 85 10.54 10.53 5.47
CA LEU A 85 11.00 10.07 4.15
C LEU A 85 9.87 10.31 3.15
N TYR A 86 10.05 11.29 2.26
CA TYR A 86 9.11 11.57 1.18
C TYR A 86 9.43 10.71 -0.04
N ALA A 87 8.55 9.76 -0.36
CA ALA A 87 8.60 9.03 -1.63
C ALA A 87 7.71 9.74 -2.67
N ILE A 88 8.32 10.38 -3.67
CA ILE A 88 7.63 11.13 -4.71
C ILE A 88 7.70 10.33 -6.01
N LEU A 89 6.52 9.96 -6.52
CA LEU A 89 6.35 9.34 -7.84
C LEU A 89 5.92 10.44 -8.81
N THR A 90 6.72 10.68 -9.85
CA THR A 90 6.46 11.76 -10.80
C THR A 90 6.61 11.32 -12.26
N HIS A 91 5.91 12.02 -13.15
CA HIS A 91 5.99 11.87 -14.60
C HIS A 91 5.87 13.26 -15.26
N GLU A 92 6.47 13.41 -16.44
CA GLU A 92 6.34 14.56 -17.38
C GLU A 92 6.90 15.93 -16.91
N GLU A 93 6.45 16.49 -15.79
CA GLU A 93 6.79 17.87 -15.40
C GLU A 93 7.74 17.97 -14.20
N ALA A 94 9.02 18.22 -14.48
CA ALA A 94 10.04 18.39 -13.46
C ALA A 94 9.79 19.62 -12.57
N GLU A 95 9.27 20.72 -13.12
CA GLU A 95 9.10 22.00 -12.41
C GLU A 95 8.13 21.89 -11.23
N SER A 96 6.99 21.23 -11.45
CA SER A 96 5.98 20.95 -10.43
C SER A 96 6.57 20.09 -9.30
N THR A 97 7.40 19.11 -9.64
CA THR A 97 8.09 18.25 -8.66
C THR A 97 9.12 19.03 -7.84
N ILE A 98 9.92 19.88 -8.49
CA ILE A 98 10.92 20.71 -7.80
C ILE A 98 10.23 21.69 -6.85
N ARG A 99 9.12 22.31 -7.26
CA ARG A 99 8.34 23.21 -6.41
C ARG A 99 7.78 22.50 -5.18
N LEU A 100 7.31 21.26 -5.35
CA LEU A 100 6.85 20.41 -4.24
C LEU A 100 7.99 20.09 -3.27
N VAL A 101 9.14 19.67 -3.77
CA VAL A 101 10.32 19.38 -2.93
C VAL A 101 10.73 20.61 -2.14
N ASN A 102 10.78 21.78 -2.78
CA ASN A 102 11.13 23.04 -2.10
C ASN A 102 10.12 23.43 -1.01
N ALA A 103 8.83 23.12 -1.18
CA ALA A 103 7.80 23.40 -0.18
C ALA A 103 7.88 22.45 1.03
N LEU A 104 8.39 21.23 0.83
CA LEU A 104 8.51 20.19 1.86
C LEU A 104 9.90 20.14 2.51
N TYR A 105 10.85 20.93 2.02
CA TYR A 105 12.24 20.84 2.44
C TYR A 105 12.41 21.42 3.85
N GLU A 106 12.68 20.54 4.81
CA GLU A 106 13.13 20.90 6.16
C GLU A 106 14.40 20.11 6.51
N PRO A 107 15.32 20.67 7.32
CA PRO A 107 16.54 19.96 7.72
C PRO A 107 16.25 18.63 8.41
N GLY A 108 16.81 17.54 7.89
CA GLY A 108 16.72 16.20 8.49
C GLY A 108 15.75 15.23 7.79
N HIS A 109 14.87 15.72 6.91
CA HIS A 109 14.01 14.88 6.08
C HIS A 109 14.74 14.38 4.83
N ASN A 110 14.31 13.24 4.30
CA ASN A 110 14.89 12.61 3.12
C ASN A 110 13.87 12.53 1.98
N PHE A 111 14.34 12.59 0.74
CA PHE A 111 13.51 12.49 -0.46
C PHE A 111 13.98 11.33 -1.34
N VAL A 112 13.03 10.50 -1.76
CA VAL A 112 13.22 9.47 -2.79
C VAL A 112 12.29 9.83 -3.94
N ILE A 113 12.86 10.22 -5.08
CA ILE A 113 12.10 10.65 -6.25
C ILE A 113 12.27 9.60 -7.33
N HIS A 114 11.18 8.93 -7.68
CA HIS A 114 11.13 8.03 -8.81
C HIS A 114 10.45 8.74 -9.99
N VAL A 115 11.21 8.91 -11.06
CA VAL A 115 10.74 9.50 -12.32
C VAL A 115 10.44 8.35 -13.29
N ASP A 116 9.21 8.31 -13.79
CA ASP A 116 8.80 7.33 -14.80
C ASP A 116 9.63 7.48 -16.08
N ALA A 117 10.04 6.35 -16.67
CA ALA A 117 11.00 6.27 -17.77
C ALA A 117 10.35 6.39 -19.16
N LYS A 118 9.22 7.10 -19.27
CA LYS A 118 8.40 7.22 -20.49
C LYS A 118 9.20 7.30 -21.79
#